data_AF-A0A1A1ZJS6-F1
#
_entry.id   AF-A0A1A1ZJS6-F1
#
_cell.length_a   1.000
_cell.length_b   1.000
_cell.length_c   1.000
_cell.angle_alpha   90.00
_cell.angle_beta   90.00
_cell.angle_gamma   90.00
#
_symmetry.space_group_name_H-M   'P 1'
#
loop_
_entity.id
_entity.type
_entity.pdbx_description
1 polymer ?
#
loop_
_entity_poly.entity_id
_entity_poly.type
_entity_poly.pdbx_seq_one_letter_code
_entity_poly.pdbx_strand_id
1 'polypeptide(L)'
;MTTTTSVELRINNREVVCDWGVISDPPIIRLNSETETTTVENVGPLVLVSTDLVDNPGPEERHRRWSDLSTFYADGDRRFMRITAANGSWIWELFDAHWEDGEPSNVYIGRWRD
;
A
#
# COMPACT_ATOMS: atom_id res chain seq x y z
N MET A 1 -20.91 -7.04 16.51
CA MET A 1 -19.60 -7.60 16.19
C MET A 1 -19.36 -7.31 14.73
N THR A 2 -18.65 -6.24 14.41
CA THR A 2 -18.21 -5.96 13.04
C THR A 2 -17.09 -6.93 12.75
N THR A 3 -17.32 -7.90 11.87
CA THR A 3 -16.28 -8.77 11.34
C THR A 3 -15.36 -7.92 10.49
N THR A 4 -14.31 -7.39 11.09
CA THR A 4 -13.19 -6.81 10.34
C THR A 4 -12.61 -7.94 9.51
N THR A 5 -12.80 -7.86 8.19
CA THR A 5 -12.34 -8.89 7.26
C THR A 5 -10.85 -8.71 7.08
N SER A 6 -10.06 -9.43 7.88
CA SER A 6 -8.61 -9.46 7.71
C SER A 6 -8.25 -10.44 6.60
N VAL A 7 -7.34 -10.03 5.72
CA VAL A 7 -6.87 -10.80 4.57
C VAL A 7 -5.67 -11.65 4.96
N GLU A 8 -5.74 -12.96 4.72
CA GLU A 8 -4.62 -13.87 4.97
C GLU A 8 -3.58 -13.77 3.84
N LEU A 9 -2.31 -13.66 4.24
CA LEU A 9 -1.13 -13.58 3.37
C LEU A 9 -0.33 -14.86 3.47
N ARG A 10 0.17 -15.34 2.33
CA ARG A 10 1.05 -16.50 2.27
C ARG A 10 2.18 -16.28 1.28
N ILE A 11 3.27 -17.01 1.46
CA ILE A 11 4.40 -17.01 0.51
C ILE A 11 4.24 -18.22 -0.41
N ASN A 12 4.10 -17.99 -1.71
CA ASN A 12 4.05 -19.02 -2.73
C ASN A 12 5.13 -18.76 -3.78
N ASN A 13 6.07 -19.69 -3.97
CA ASN A 13 7.16 -19.56 -4.94
C ASN A 13 7.95 -18.23 -4.83
N ARG A 14 8.17 -17.74 -3.60
CA ARG A 14 8.82 -16.45 -3.26
C ARG A 14 7.98 -15.19 -3.55
N GLU A 15 6.75 -15.34 -4.00
CA GLU A 15 5.80 -14.24 -4.13
C GLU A 15 4.90 -14.18 -2.90
N VAL A 16 4.52 -12.97 -2.49
CA VAL A 16 3.47 -12.80 -1.49
C VAL A 16 2.13 -12.85 -2.20
N VAL A 17 1.23 -13.70 -1.73
CA VAL A 17 -0.08 -13.90 -2.35
C VAL A 17 -1.18 -13.89 -1.29
N CYS A 18 -2.39 -13.56 -1.71
CA CYS A 18 -3.61 -13.72 -0.92
C CYS A 18 -4.74 -14.29 -1.80
N ASP A 19 -5.96 -14.38 -1.28
CA ASP A 19 -7.12 -14.87 -2.04
C ASP A 19 -7.48 -14.00 -3.26
N TRP A 20 -6.95 -12.78 -3.33
CA TRP A 20 -7.16 -11.88 -4.47
C TRP A 20 -6.07 -12.00 -5.55
N GLY A 21 -5.00 -12.74 -5.30
CA GLY A 21 -3.92 -12.98 -6.26
C GLY A 21 -2.53 -12.67 -5.72
N VAL A 22 -1.59 -12.45 -6.65
CA VAL A 22 -0.21 -12.07 -6.34
C VAL A 22 -0.14 -10.60 -5.97
N ILE A 23 0.52 -10.29 -4.86
CA ILE A 23 0.71 -8.94 -4.40
C ILE A 23 1.97 -8.40 -5.03
N SER A 24 1.84 -7.26 -5.73
CA SER A 24 2.97 -6.63 -6.40
C SER A 24 3.92 -6.02 -5.38
N ASP A 25 5.19 -5.89 -5.78
CA ASP A 25 6.13 -5.03 -5.09
C ASP A 25 5.52 -3.61 -4.93
N PRO A 26 5.89 -2.89 -3.85
CA PRO A 26 5.40 -1.54 -3.64
C PRO A 26 5.67 -0.61 -4.84
N PRO A 27 4.76 0.32 -5.17
CA PRO A 27 4.98 1.34 -6.17
C PRO A 27 6.32 2.07 -5.97
N ILE A 28 7.05 2.23 -7.07
CA ILE A 28 8.37 2.86 -7.07
C ILE A 28 8.20 4.33 -7.43
N ILE A 29 8.59 5.21 -6.51
CA ILE A 29 8.53 6.66 -6.70
C ILE A 29 9.88 7.14 -7.24
N ARG A 30 9.87 7.77 -8.43
CA ARG A 30 11.07 8.31 -9.09
C ARG A 30 11.01 9.82 -9.24
N LEU A 31 12.01 10.51 -8.72
CA LEU A 31 12.23 11.94 -8.96
C LEU A 31 13.12 12.13 -10.19
N ASN A 32 12.62 12.87 -11.18
CA ASN A 32 13.43 13.37 -12.28
C ASN A 32 13.98 14.75 -11.89
N SER A 33 15.28 14.83 -11.61
CA SER A 33 15.93 16.07 -11.16
C SER A 33 16.03 17.16 -12.24
N GLU A 34 15.95 16.82 -13.52
CA GLU A 34 16.02 17.81 -14.61
C GLU A 34 14.69 18.54 -14.80
N THR A 35 13.58 17.85 -14.56
CA THR A 35 12.22 18.40 -14.74
C THR A 35 11.54 18.71 -13.41
N GLU A 36 12.16 18.36 -12.29
CA GLU A 36 11.58 18.40 -10.93
C GLU A 36 10.23 17.67 -10.84
N THR A 37 9.99 16.70 -11.73
CA THR A 37 8.76 15.91 -11.74
C THR A 37 8.96 14.58 -11.04
N THR A 38 7.91 14.13 -10.35
CA THR A 38 7.88 12.78 -9.78
C THR A 38 6.96 11.88 -10.58
N THR A 39 7.40 10.67 -10.89
CA THR A 39 6.60 9.61 -11.51
C THR A 39 6.51 8.38 -10.60
N VAL A 40 5.47 7.57 -10.82
CA VAL A 40 5.28 6.30 -10.13
C VAL A 40 5.34 5.15 -11.13
N GLU A 41 6.12 4.13 -10.81
CA GLU A 41 6.25 2.89 -11.58
C GLU A 41 5.75 1.69 -10.75
N ASN A 42 5.58 0.55 -11.41
CA ASN A 42 5.18 -0.71 -10.78
C ASN A 42 3.84 -0.60 -10.02
N VAL A 43 2.87 0.06 -10.64
CA VAL A 43 1.53 0.21 -10.07
C VAL A 43 0.75 -1.07 -10.31
N GLY A 44 0.66 -1.91 -9.28
CA GLY A 44 -0.11 -3.15 -9.29
C GLY A 44 -1.53 -2.99 -8.74
N PRO A 45 -2.45 -3.93 -9.06
CA PRO A 45 -3.80 -3.95 -8.51
C PRO A 45 -3.82 -4.30 -7.01
N LEU A 46 -2.76 -4.93 -6.49
CA LEU A 46 -2.56 -5.27 -5.09
C LEU A 46 -1.20 -4.76 -4.63
N VAL A 47 -1.16 -4.14 -3.43
CA VAL A 47 0.06 -3.59 -2.83
C VAL A 47 0.10 -3.88 -1.34
N LEU A 48 1.29 -4.21 -0.82
CA LEU A 48 1.56 -4.24 0.62
C LEU A 48 1.89 -2.83 1.12
N VAL A 49 1.20 -2.40 2.18
CA VAL A 49 1.41 -1.09 2.81
C VAL A 49 1.65 -1.30 4.29
N SER A 50 2.80 -0.87 4.80
CA SER A 50 3.09 -1.01 6.23
C SER A 50 2.17 -0.14 7.09
N THR A 51 1.77 -0.62 8.27
CA THR A 51 0.84 0.11 9.16
C THR A 51 1.46 1.39 9.71
N ASP A 52 2.77 1.45 9.89
CA ASP A 52 3.51 2.64 10.29
C ASP A 52 3.37 3.80 9.29
N LEU A 53 3.31 3.53 7.99
CA LEU A 53 3.04 4.55 6.96
C LEU A 53 1.64 5.17 7.10
N VAL A 54 0.67 4.40 7.59
CA VAL A 54 -0.75 4.78 7.65
C VAL A 54 -1.10 5.41 9.00
N ASP A 55 -0.70 4.77 10.10
CA ASP A 55 -1.14 5.10 11.45
C ASP A 55 -0.17 6.06 12.18
N ASN A 56 1.11 6.10 11.77
CA ASN A 56 2.11 6.95 12.41
C ASN A 56 3.19 7.40 11.40
N PRO A 57 2.86 8.34 10.48
CA PRO A 57 3.81 8.87 9.50
C PRO A 57 4.90 9.68 10.20
N GLY A 58 5.89 8.98 10.75
CA GLY A 58 7.03 9.54 11.46
C GLY A 58 8.03 10.19 10.50
N PRO A 59 9.00 10.95 11.03
CA PRO A 59 9.98 11.70 10.24
C PRO A 59 11.07 10.84 9.56
N GLU A 60 10.94 9.50 9.56
CA GLU A 60 11.95 8.61 8.99
C GLU A 60 12.07 8.75 7.46
N GLU A 61 13.31 8.77 6.98
CA GLU A 61 13.67 9.06 5.58
C GLU A 61 13.08 8.07 4.56
N ARG A 62 12.79 6.84 5.00
CA ARG A 62 12.12 5.79 4.20
C ARG A 62 10.64 6.10 3.97
N HIS A 63 9.99 6.76 4.93
CA HIS A 63 8.60 7.19 4.85
C HIS A 63 8.45 8.47 4.04
N ARG A 64 9.46 9.36 4.05
CA ARG A 64 9.38 10.69 3.42
C ARG A 64 8.93 10.67 1.96
N ARG A 65 9.50 9.78 1.14
CA ARG A 65 9.18 9.73 -0.30
C ARG A 65 7.77 9.21 -0.58
N TRP A 66 7.29 8.27 0.23
CA TRP A 66 5.93 7.79 0.16
C TRP A 66 4.97 8.83 0.75
N SER A 67 5.27 9.42 1.91
CA SER A 67 4.42 10.40 2.59
C SER A 67 4.24 11.70 1.80
N ASP A 68 5.23 12.11 1.00
CA ASP A 68 5.14 13.36 0.23
C ASP A 68 4.15 13.27 -0.93
N LEU A 69 3.82 12.06 -1.41
CA LEU A 69 2.95 11.84 -2.57
C LEU A 69 1.74 10.96 -2.28
N SER A 70 1.76 10.24 -1.16
CA SER A 70 0.64 9.44 -0.69
C SER A 70 -0.21 10.23 0.27
N THR A 71 -1.52 10.24 0.02
CA THR A 71 -2.52 10.74 0.94
C THR A 71 -3.29 9.55 1.48
N PHE A 72 -3.27 9.38 2.80
CA PHE A 72 -4.10 8.40 3.50
C PHE A 72 -5.36 9.08 4.01
N TYR A 73 -6.52 8.47 3.79
CA TYR A 73 -7.79 9.00 4.27
C TYR A 73 -8.77 7.87 4.59
N ALA A 74 -9.75 8.18 5.43
CA ALA A 74 -10.82 7.26 5.80
C ALA A 74 -12.18 7.77 5.28
N ASP A 75 -13.04 6.85 4.87
CA ASP A 75 -14.46 7.08 4.55
C ASP A 75 -15.29 6.06 5.33
N GLY A 76 -15.80 6.49 6.49
CA GLY A 76 -16.38 5.59 7.50
C GLY A 76 -15.33 4.63 8.06
N ASP A 77 -15.63 3.33 8.04
CA ASP A 77 -14.72 2.27 8.49
C ASP A 77 -13.69 1.85 7.43
N ARG A 78 -13.74 2.45 6.23
CA ARG A 78 -12.87 2.09 5.10
C ARG A 78 -11.67 3.03 5.07
N ARG A 79 -10.50 2.48 4.79
CA ARG A 79 -9.23 3.21 4.68
C ARG A 79 -8.76 3.22 3.24
N PHE A 80 -8.15 4.31 2.80
CA PHE A 80 -7.65 4.47 1.44
C PHE A 80 -6.26 5.05 1.43
N MET A 81 -5.47 4.62 0.46
CA MET A 81 -4.21 5.23 0.08
C MET A 81 -4.36 5.77 -1.34
N ARG A 82 -4.12 7.07 -1.52
CA ARG A 82 -4.01 7.70 -2.83
C ARG A 82 -2.58 8.09 -3.09
N ILE A 83 -2.02 7.76 -4.25
CA ILE A 83 -0.75 8.32 -4.72
C ILE A 83 -1.04 9.20 -5.92
N THR A 84 -0.48 10.42 -5.96
CA THR A 84 -0.59 11.31 -7.11
C THR A 84 0.79 11.75 -7.59
N ALA A 85 1.03 11.64 -8.89
CA ALA A 85 2.31 11.96 -9.52
C ALA A 85 2.08 12.53 -10.93
N ALA A 86 3.14 12.96 -11.60
CA ALA A 86 3.06 13.57 -12.93
C ALA A 86 2.44 12.63 -13.98
N ASN A 87 2.58 11.31 -13.80
CA ASN A 87 2.07 10.29 -14.71
C ASN A 87 0.74 9.65 -14.29
N GLY A 88 0.08 10.13 -13.22
CA GLY A 88 -1.25 9.63 -12.85
C GLY A 88 -1.64 9.80 -11.39
N SER A 89 -2.82 9.27 -11.05
CA SER A 89 -3.32 9.16 -9.68
C SER A 89 -3.93 7.78 -9.48
N TRP A 90 -3.60 7.14 -8.38
CA TRP A 90 -3.98 5.77 -8.07
C TRP A 90 -4.53 5.70 -6.66
N ILE A 91 -5.62 4.95 -6.46
CA ILE A 91 -6.29 4.82 -5.17
C ILE A 91 -6.47 3.33 -4.87
N TRP A 92 -5.96 2.92 -3.72
CA TRP A 92 -6.20 1.60 -3.15
C TRP A 92 -7.07 1.73 -1.91
N GLU A 93 -8.01 0.82 -1.75
CA GLU A 93 -8.67 0.58 -0.47
C GLU A 93 -7.80 -0.35 0.37
N LEU A 94 -7.56 0.00 1.63
CA LEU A 94 -6.68 -0.72 2.55
C LEU A 94 -7.50 -1.65 3.43
N PHE A 95 -7.08 -2.91 3.48
CA PHE A 95 -7.67 -3.95 4.31
C PHE A 95 -6.64 -4.46 5.31
N ASP A 96 -7.07 -4.71 6.55
CA ASP A 96 -6.24 -5.40 7.53
C ASP A 96 -5.74 -6.72 6.96
N ALA A 97 -4.51 -7.10 7.24
CA ALA A 97 -3.94 -8.36 6.80
C ALA A 97 -3.24 -9.10 7.94
N HIS A 98 -3.01 -10.39 7.76
CA HIS A 98 -2.23 -11.23 8.66
C HIS A 98 -1.51 -12.32 7.86
N TRP A 99 -0.40 -12.84 8.38
CA TRP A 99 0.29 -13.97 7.76
C TRP A 99 -0.36 -15.30 8.15
N GLU A 100 -0.36 -16.28 7.24
CA GLU A 100 -0.88 -17.65 7.42
C GLU A 100 -0.23 -18.37 8.62
N ASP A 101 1.04 -18.05 8.92
CA ASP A 101 1.77 -18.59 10.06
C ASP A 101 1.34 -17.99 11.41
N GLY A 102 0.41 -17.03 11.41
CA GLY A 102 -0.09 -16.36 12.60
C GLY A 102 0.85 -15.28 13.14
N GLU A 103 1.94 -14.96 12.46
CA GLU A 103 2.80 -13.85 12.83
C GLU A 103 2.04 -12.52 12.71
N PRO A 104 2.16 -11.62 13.69
CA PRO A 104 1.52 -10.32 13.63
C PRO A 104 2.02 -9.57 12.40
N SER A 105 1.09 -9.21 11.53
CA SER A 105 1.43 -8.44 10.33
C SER A 105 1.19 -6.96 10.62
N ASN A 106 2.26 -6.17 10.58
CA ASN A 106 2.20 -4.72 10.61
C ASN A 106 1.95 -4.18 9.20
N VAL A 107 1.00 -4.76 8.47
CA VAL A 107 0.71 -4.43 7.07
C VAL A 107 -0.79 -4.41 6.78
N TYR A 108 -1.13 -3.54 5.83
CA TYR A 108 -2.37 -3.51 5.09
C TYR A 108 -2.16 -4.09 3.69
N ILE A 109 -3.22 -4.64 3.10
CA ILE A 109 -3.29 -4.86 1.66
C ILE A 109 -4.12 -3.74 1.02
N GLY A 110 -3.46 -2.97 0.16
CA GLY A 110 -4.12 -2.06 -0.74
C GLY A 110 -4.66 -2.79 -1.95
N ARG A 111 -5.97 -2.70 -2.19
CA ARG A 111 -6.62 -3.21 -3.39
C ARG A 111 -7.15 -2.07 -4.23
N TRP A 112 -6.71 -2.03 -5.48
CA TRP A 112 -7.27 -1.10 -6.47
C TRP A 112 -8.63 -1.65 -6.92
N ARG A 113 -9.68 -0.83 -6.78
CA ARG A 113 -10.93 -0.97 -7.54
C ARG A 113 -10.67 -0.62 -9.01
N ASP A 114 -10.46 -1.61 -9.85
CA ASP A 114 -10.91 -1.48 -11.23
C ASP A 114 -12.45 -1.66 -11.26
#